data_AF-A0A257WDK7-F1
#
_entry.id   AF-A0A257WDK7-F1
#
_cell.length_a   1.000
_cell.length_b   1.000
_cell.length_c   1.000
_cell.angle_alpha   90.00
_cell.angle_beta   90.00
_cell.angle_gamma   90.00
#
_symmetry.space_group_name_H-M   'P 1'
#
loop_
_entity.id
_entity.type
_entity.pdbx_description
1 polymer ?
#
loop_
_entity_poly.entity_id
_entity_poly.type
_entity_poly.pdbx_seq_one_letter_code
_entity_poly.pdbx_strand_id
1 'polypeptide(L)'
;MSTRIMNAKKRVALVAHDNKKKELVDWAVYNKTVLNKHRLYATGTTGSLLEKALDQSVSTFLSGPLGGDQQIGAAIAEGKIDILIFFWDPMEAQPHDPDIKALLRVAATWNIPVACDRATADFILTSPLMHQEYEAILPDYSAYIRRSVG
;
A
#
# COMPACT_ATOMS: atom_id res chain seq x y z
N MET A 1 -11.45 -22.28 0.19
CA MET A 1 -10.85 -20.98 -0.14
C MET A 1 -10.27 -20.43 1.14
N SER A 2 -9.02 -20.00 1.14
CA SER A 2 -8.44 -19.29 2.27
C SER A 2 -8.97 -17.86 2.28
N THR A 3 -9.11 -17.27 3.47
CA THR A 3 -9.54 -15.89 3.61
C THR A 3 -8.57 -15.11 4.48
N ARG A 4 -8.54 -13.80 4.25
CA ARG A 4 -7.75 -12.85 5.01
C ARG A 4 -8.69 -11.81 5.63
N ILE A 5 -8.64 -11.71 6.95
CA ILE A 5 -9.40 -10.70 7.69
C ILE A 5 -8.60 -9.40 7.79
N MET A 6 -9.17 -8.31 7.27
CA MET A 6 -8.67 -6.95 7.46
C MET A 6 -9.53 -6.23 8.49
N ASN A 7 -8.96 -5.91 9.65
CA ASN A 7 -9.65 -5.24 10.75
C ASN A 7 -10.19 -3.85 10.35
N ALA A 8 -11.14 -3.31 11.12
CA ALA A 8 -11.63 -1.94 10.95
C ALA A 8 -10.51 -0.89 10.92
N LYS A 9 -9.52 -1.01 11.83
CA LYS A 9 -8.30 -0.18 11.82
C LYS A 9 -7.27 -0.74 10.82
N LYS A 10 -7.38 -0.31 9.57
CA LYS A 10 -6.47 -0.67 8.46
C LYS A 10 -5.01 -0.25 8.70
N ARG A 11 -4.09 -1.00 8.11
CA ARG A 11 -2.66 -0.69 7.95
C ARG A 11 -2.41 -0.24 6.51
N VAL A 12 -2.19 1.06 6.30
CA VAL A 12 -2.18 1.70 4.98
C VAL A 12 -0.74 2.08 4.62
N ALA A 13 -0.22 1.50 3.54
CA ALA A 13 1.03 1.92 2.94
C ALA A 13 0.79 3.08 1.95
N LEU A 14 1.56 4.16 2.09
CA LEU A 14 1.52 5.37 1.28
C LEU A 14 2.88 5.53 0.58
N VAL A 15 2.89 5.38 -0.73
CA VAL A 15 4.10 5.43 -1.57
C VAL A 15 3.88 6.39 -2.73
N ALA A 16 4.90 7.16 -3.09
CA ALA A 16 4.86 8.01 -4.27
C ALA A 16 6.23 8.18 -4.93
N HIS A 17 6.24 8.23 -6.27
CA HIS A 17 7.39 8.75 -7.03
C HIS A 17 7.62 10.22 -6.70
N ASP A 18 8.82 10.73 -6.97
CA ASP A 18 9.21 12.09 -6.61
C ASP A 18 8.23 13.16 -7.13
N ASN A 19 7.86 13.09 -8.42
CA ASN A 19 6.89 14.00 -9.02
C ASN A 19 5.46 13.86 -8.48
N LYS A 20 5.17 12.78 -7.76
CA LYS A 20 3.86 12.45 -7.19
C LYS A 20 3.78 12.66 -5.68
N LYS A 21 4.91 12.91 -5.00
CA LYS A 21 4.93 13.13 -3.54
C LYS A 21 4.06 14.30 -3.11
N LYS A 22 4.09 15.41 -3.85
CA LYS A 22 3.24 16.57 -3.56
C LYS A 22 1.76 16.19 -3.65
N GLU A 23 1.37 15.51 -4.72
CA GLU A 23 0.00 15.06 -4.94
C GLU A 23 -0.48 14.13 -3.81
N LEU A 24 0.36 13.18 -3.40
CA LEU A 24 0.06 12.26 -2.30
C LEU A 24 -0.09 12.99 -0.95
N VAL A 25 0.79 13.94 -0.65
CA VAL A 25 0.72 14.71 0.60
C VAL A 25 -0.53 15.59 0.62
N ASP A 26 -0.84 16.29 -0.48
CA ASP A 26 -2.04 17.13 -0.59
C ASP A 26 -3.32 16.28 -0.42
N TRP A 27 -3.35 15.08 -1.03
CA TRP A 27 -4.43 14.11 -0.85
C TRP A 27 -4.55 13.61 0.59
N ALA A 28 -3.41 13.31 1.23
CA ALA A 28 -3.40 12.83 2.61
C ALA A 28 -3.90 13.90 3.59
N VAL A 29 -3.50 15.17 3.39
CA VAL A 29 -3.99 16.31 4.20
C VAL A 29 -5.49 16.49 4.03
N TYR A 30 -5.99 16.44 2.79
CA TYR A 30 -7.43 16.52 2.51
C TYR A 30 -8.22 15.43 3.25
N ASN A 31 -7.63 14.24 3.37
CA ASN A 31 -8.24 13.07 3.99
C ASN A 31 -7.78 12.79 5.45
N LYS A 32 -7.12 13.76 6.09
CA LYS A 32 -6.46 13.60 7.40
C LYS A 32 -7.37 12.97 8.46
N THR A 33 -8.63 13.41 8.55
CA THR A 33 -9.60 12.88 9.54
C THR A 33 -9.83 11.37 9.40
N VAL A 34 -9.83 10.85 8.17
CA VAL A 34 -9.99 9.41 7.93
C VAL A 34 -8.68 8.68 8.18
N LEU A 35 -7.57 9.18 7.64
CA LEU A 35 -6.24 8.56 7.80
C LEU A 35 -5.81 8.45 9.28
N ASN A 36 -6.18 9.42 10.12
CA ASN A 36 -5.94 9.41 11.57
C ASN A 36 -6.57 8.20 12.31
N LYS A 37 -7.56 7.54 11.72
CA LYS A 37 -8.17 6.32 12.29
C LYS A 37 -7.36 5.06 12.01
N HIS A 38 -6.38 5.13 11.09
CA HIS A 38 -5.62 4.01 10.57
C HIS A 38 -4.15 4.06 11.01
N ARG A 39 -3.41 2.97 10.76
CA ARG A 39 -1.95 2.94 10.94
C ARG A 39 -1.31 3.24 9.59
N LEU A 40 -0.45 4.25 9.55
CA LEU A 40 0.18 4.72 8.32
C LEU A 40 1.60 4.19 8.23
N TYR A 41 1.96 3.74 7.03
CA TYR A 41 3.28 3.27 6.65
C TYR A 41 3.71 3.99 5.38
N ALA A 42 4.99 4.27 5.20
CA ALA A 42 5.48 4.92 3.98
C ALA A 42 6.96 4.58 3.73
N THR A 43 7.45 4.81 2.51
CA THR A 43 8.89 4.79 2.22
C THR A 43 9.56 6.09 2.69
N GLY A 44 10.86 6.02 3.02
CA GLY A 44 11.64 7.06 3.72
C GLY A 44 11.18 8.51 3.50
N THR A 45 11.50 9.12 2.36
CA THR A 45 11.20 10.53 2.08
C THR A 45 9.70 10.83 2.12
N THR A 46 8.86 9.92 1.63
CA THR A 46 7.39 10.07 1.64
C THR A 46 6.87 10.12 3.07
N GLY A 47 7.39 9.24 3.94
CA GLY A 47 7.00 9.18 5.34
C GLY A 47 7.32 10.47 6.10
N SER A 48 8.54 11.00 5.95
CA SER A 48 8.92 12.25 6.61
C SER A 48 8.04 13.44 6.18
N LEU A 49 7.64 13.50 4.91
CA LEU A 49 6.72 14.53 4.43
C LEU A 49 5.31 14.37 5.04
N LEU A 50 4.81 13.13 5.12
CA LEU A 50 3.49 12.82 5.68
C LEU A 50 3.42 13.07 7.18
N GLU A 51 4.42 12.67 7.97
CA GLU A 51 4.43 12.93 9.42
C GLU A 51 4.31 14.42 9.71
N LYS A 52 5.08 15.24 8.99
CA LYS A 52 5.04 16.70 9.13
C LYS A 52 3.69 17.29 8.72
N ALA A 53 3.09 16.79 7.65
CA ALA A 53 1.83 17.33 7.11
C ALA A 53 0.59 16.87 7.91
N LEU A 54 0.61 15.64 8.42
CA LEU A 54 -0.52 15.02 9.11
C LEU A 54 -0.48 15.19 10.62
N ASP A 55 0.66 15.55 11.21
CA ASP A 55 0.81 15.61 12.68
C ASP A 55 0.40 14.26 13.33
N GLN A 56 0.80 13.17 12.68
CA GLN A 56 0.55 11.79 13.10
C GLN A 56 1.80 10.96 12.79
N SER A 57 2.11 9.99 13.66
CA SER A 57 3.18 9.02 13.40
C SER A 57 2.93 8.19 12.14
N VAL A 58 3.96 8.06 11.31
CA VAL A 58 4.01 7.21 10.12
C VAL A 58 5.21 6.29 10.25
N SER A 59 4.99 4.98 10.25
CA SER A 59 6.09 4.01 10.28
C SER A 59 6.83 4.01 8.94
N THR A 60 8.12 4.29 8.95
CA THR A 60 8.92 4.42 7.73
C THR A 60 9.68 3.14 7.39
N PHE A 61 9.56 2.73 6.14
CA PHE A 61 10.45 1.78 5.48
C PHE A 61 11.62 2.53 4.84
N LEU A 62 12.57 1.79 4.26
CA LEU A 62 13.64 2.36 3.45
C LEU A 62 13.07 3.16 2.27
N SER A 63 13.93 3.94 1.61
CA SER A 63 13.60 4.51 0.31
C SER A 63 13.26 3.39 -0.67
N GLY A 64 12.27 3.58 -1.55
CA GLY A 64 11.83 2.58 -2.53
C GLY A 64 13.01 1.98 -3.32
N PRO A 65 13.81 2.80 -4.03
CA PRO A 65 14.99 2.36 -4.77
C PRO A 65 16.09 1.67 -3.94
N LEU A 66 16.05 1.79 -2.61
CA LEU A 66 17.04 1.21 -1.71
C LEU A 66 16.53 -0.04 -0.96
N GLY A 67 15.39 -0.61 -1.39
CA GLY A 67 14.82 -1.80 -0.77
C GLY A 67 13.45 -1.60 -0.13
N GLY A 68 12.95 -0.35 -0.07
CA GLY A 68 11.69 -0.02 0.61
C GLY A 68 10.47 -0.71 -0.02
N ASP A 69 10.46 -0.83 -1.36
CA ASP A 69 9.35 -1.46 -2.07
C ASP A 69 9.30 -2.96 -1.78
N GLN A 70 10.45 -3.62 -1.64
CA GLN A 70 10.53 -5.02 -1.23
C GLN A 70 10.12 -5.21 0.24
N GLN A 71 10.45 -4.27 1.14
CA GLN A 71 9.97 -4.31 2.52
C GLN A 71 8.45 -4.22 2.60
N ILE A 72 7.83 -3.33 1.80
CA ILE A 72 6.38 -3.24 1.70
C ILE A 72 5.81 -4.53 1.11
N GLY A 73 6.40 -5.07 0.05
CA GLY A 73 5.98 -6.34 -0.55
C GLY A 73 6.01 -7.49 0.45
N ALA A 74 7.06 -7.60 1.26
CA ALA A 74 7.16 -8.58 2.35
C ALA A 74 6.05 -8.34 3.39
N ALA A 75 5.84 -7.09 3.81
CA ALA A 75 4.79 -6.74 4.76
C ALA A 75 3.37 -7.03 4.22
N ILE A 76 3.12 -6.90 2.92
CA ILE A 76 1.86 -7.31 2.29
C ILE A 76 1.68 -8.83 2.42
N ALA A 77 2.71 -9.61 2.07
CA ALA A 77 2.67 -11.06 2.10
C ALA A 77 2.54 -11.64 3.53
N GLU A 78 3.12 -10.97 4.51
CA GLU A 78 3.00 -11.30 5.94
C GLU A 78 1.67 -10.84 6.55
N GLY A 79 0.79 -10.22 5.76
CA GLY A 79 -0.48 -9.68 6.24
C GLY A 79 -0.30 -8.52 7.21
N LYS A 80 0.76 -7.72 7.07
CA LYS A 80 1.09 -6.51 7.86
C LYS A 80 0.72 -5.19 7.18
N ILE A 81 0.36 -5.21 5.89
CA ILE A 81 -0.21 -4.07 5.15
C ILE A 81 -1.53 -4.50 4.52
N ASP A 82 -2.61 -3.76 4.79
CA ASP A 82 -3.97 -4.05 4.32
C ASP A 82 -4.36 -3.28 3.07
N ILE A 83 -3.78 -2.10 2.85
CA ILE A 83 -4.10 -1.22 1.72
C ILE A 83 -2.81 -0.60 1.21
N LEU A 84 -2.66 -0.55 -0.12
CA LEU A 84 -1.57 0.13 -0.79
C LEU A 84 -2.10 1.34 -1.58
N ILE A 85 -1.66 2.54 -1.22
CA ILE A 85 -1.83 3.75 -2.02
C ILE A 85 -0.46 4.07 -2.62
N PHE A 86 -0.31 3.88 -3.93
CA PHE A 86 0.94 4.08 -4.63
C PHE A 86 0.74 5.05 -5.80
N PHE A 87 1.03 6.33 -5.60
CA PHE A 87 1.02 7.32 -6.67
C PHE A 87 2.33 7.26 -7.45
N TRP A 88 2.35 6.47 -8.51
CA TRP A 88 3.48 6.36 -9.42
C TRP A 88 3.32 7.31 -10.60
N ASP A 89 4.44 7.66 -11.23
CA ASP A 89 4.51 8.53 -12.41
C ASP A 89 4.40 7.68 -13.69
N PRO A 90 3.35 7.84 -14.51
CA PRO A 90 3.18 7.05 -15.73
C PRO A 90 3.99 7.56 -16.93
N MET A 91 4.60 8.75 -16.83
CA MET A 91 5.29 9.41 -17.95
C MET A 91 6.81 9.28 -17.83
N GLU A 92 7.34 9.19 -16.62
CA GLU A 92 8.78 9.05 -16.38
C GLU A 92 9.17 7.62 -16.03
N ALA A 93 10.02 7.03 -16.87
CA ALA A 93 10.65 5.74 -16.59
C ALA A 93 11.46 5.82 -15.29
N GLN A 94 11.16 4.96 -14.33
CA GLN A 94 11.95 4.89 -13.10
C GLN A 94 13.02 3.81 -13.20
N PRO A 95 14.24 4.04 -12.67
CA PRO A 95 15.27 3.00 -12.57
C PRO A 95 14.80 1.74 -11.82
N HIS A 96 13.77 1.88 -10.98
CA HIS A 96 13.16 0.83 -10.18
C HIS A 96 11.78 0.37 -10.72
N ASP A 97 11.46 0.62 -12.00
CA ASP A 97 10.22 0.12 -12.64
C ASP A 97 9.94 -1.39 -12.44
N PRO A 98 10.96 -2.29 -12.46
CA PRO A 98 10.75 -3.70 -12.12
C PRO A 98 10.17 -3.91 -10.72
N ASP A 99 10.53 -3.05 -9.77
CA ASP A 99 10.11 -3.14 -8.38
C ASP A 99 8.65 -2.71 -8.20
N ILE A 100 8.20 -1.69 -8.95
CA ILE A 100 6.79 -1.28 -9.00
C ILE A 100 5.92 -2.45 -9.45
N LYS A 101 6.29 -3.10 -10.56
CA LYS A 101 5.55 -4.25 -11.08
C LYS A 101 5.57 -5.42 -10.10
N ALA A 102 6.70 -5.66 -9.44
CA ALA A 102 6.82 -6.70 -8.43
C ALA A 102 5.90 -6.43 -7.22
N LEU A 103 5.85 -5.19 -6.74
CA LEU A 103 5.00 -4.77 -5.62
C LEU A 103 3.51 -4.91 -5.96
N LEU A 104 3.07 -4.38 -7.11
CA LEU A 104 1.68 -4.50 -7.57
C LEU A 104 1.27 -5.96 -7.78
N ARG A 105 2.17 -6.79 -8.32
CA ARG A 105 1.94 -8.24 -8.45
C ARG A 105 1.73 -8.91 -7.09
N VAL A 106 2.53 -8.56 -6.07
CA VAL A 106 2.37 -9.08 -4.70
C VAL A 106 1.05 -8.62 -4.10
N ALA A 107 0.67 -7.36 -4.27
CA ALA A 107 -0.61 -6.84 -3.79
C ALA A 107 -1.81 -7.58 -4.41
N ALA A 108 -1.76 -7.85 -5.71
CA ALA A 108 -2.77 -8.64 -6.41
C ALA A 108 -2.78 -10.12 -5.95
N THR A 109 -1.61 -10.71 -5.71
CA THR A 109 -1.47 -12.10 -5.19
C THR A 109 -2.18 -12.25 -3.84
N TRP A 110 -2.06 -11.23 -2.97
CA TRP A 110 -2.66 -11.25 -1.64
C TRP A 110 -4.01 -10.53 -1.55
N ASN A 111 -4.60 -10.19 -2.71
CA ASN A 111 -5.91 -9.56 -2.87
C ASN A 111 -6.15 -8.39 -1.90
N ILE A 112 -5.21 -7.46 -1.83
CA ILE A 112 -5.39 -6.23 -1.06
C ILE A 112 -5.90 -5.08 -1.95
N PRO A 113 -6.70 -4.14 -1.42
CA PRO A 113 -7.04 -2.92 -2.13
C PRO A 113 -5.78 -2.12 -2.52
N VAL A 114 -5.73 -1.71 -3.79
CA VAL A 114 -4.64 -0.90 -4.33
C VAL A 114 -5.21 0.33 -5.04
N ALA A 115 -4.67 1.50 -4.74
CA ALA A 115 -4.85 2.70 -5.55
C ALA A 115 -3.52 3.10 -6.19
N CYS A 116 -3.52 3.22 -7.52
CA CYS A 116 -2.38 3.69 -8.29
C CYS A 116 -2.41 5.21 -8.56
N ASP A 117 -3.53 5.84 -8.24
CA ASP A 117 -3.83 7.23 -8.52
C ASP A 117 -4.81 7.78 -7.47
N ARG A 118 -5.01 9.09 -7.49
CA ARG A 118 -5.90 9.79 -6.58
C ARG A 118 -7.36 9.35 -6.70
N ALA A 119 -7.84 9.15 -7.92
CA ALA A 119 -9.24 8.80 -8.13
C ALA A 119 -9.58 7.47 -7.45
N THR A 120 -8.75 6.45 -7.66
CA THR A 120 -8.92 5.15 -6.99
C THR A 120 -8.77 5.28 -5.47
N ALA A 121 -7.84 6.11 -5.01
CA ALA A 121 -7.65 6.35 -3.58
C ALA A 121 -8.88 7.00 -2.92
N ASP A 122 -9.53 7.94 -3.59
CA ASP A 122 -10.78 8.58 -3.12
C ASP A 122 -11.92 7.54 -3.01
N PHE A 123 -12.09 6.67 -4.01
CA PHE A 123 -13.09 5.59 -3.97
C PHE A 123 -12.81 4.59 -2.85
N ILE A 124 -11.55 4.18 -2.67
CA ILE A 124 -11.17 3.29 -1.57
C ILE A 124 -11.48 3.94 -0.24
N LEU A 125 -11.04 5.19 -0.03
CA LEU A 125 -11.12 5.84 1.28
C LEU A 125 -12.55 6.18 1.70
N THR A 126 -13.46 6.36 0.75
CA THR A 126 -14.89 6.63 0.97
C THR A 126 -15.75 5.36 1.10
N SER A 127 -15.20 4.19 0.78
CA SER A 127 -15.91 2.92 0.95
C SER A 127 -16.25 2.65 2.42
N PRO A 128 -17.48 2.20 2.74
CA PRO A 128 -17.82 1.76 4.10
C PRO A 128 -16.86 0.70 4.64
N LEU A 129 -16.27 -0.12 3.75
CA LEU A 129 -15.31 -1.17 4.07
C LEU A 129 -14.03 -0.64 4.74
N MET A 130 -13.71 0.65 4.60
CA MET A 130 -12.59 1.26 5.31
C MET A 130 -12.77 1.23 6.82
N HIS A 131 -14.00 1.33 7.30
CA HIS A 131 -14.32 1.52 8.71
C HIS A 131 -14.83 0.26 9.42
N GLN A 132 -14.93 -0.85 8.70
CA GLN A 132 -15.37 -2.14 9.24
C GLN A 132 -14.38 -3.26 8.89
N GLU A 133 -14.60 -4.43 9.48
CA GLU A 133 -13.89 -5.63 9.07
C GLU A 133 -14.22 -6.00 7.62
N TYR A 134 -13.23 -6.47 6.87
CA TYR A 134 -13.40 -6.97 5.51
C TYR A 134 -12.70 -8.32 5.36
N GLU A 135 -13.44 -9.30 4.86
CA GLU A 135 -12.94 -10.63 4.54
C GLU A 135 -12.54 -10.68 3.06
N ALA A 136 -11.24 -10.66 2.79
CA ALA A 136 -10.71 -10.83 1.44
C ALA A 136 -10.59 -12.32 1.10
N ILE A 137 -11.21 -12.73 -0.01
CA ILE A 137 -11.07 -14.08 -0.54
C ILE A 137 -9.69 -14.20 -1.18
N LEU A 138 -8.89 -15.15 -0.72
CA LEU A 138 -7.57 -15.43 -1.29
C LEU A 138 -7.65 -16.57 -2.31
N PRO A 139 -6.89 -16.49 -3.42
CA PRO A 139 -6.71 -17.63 -4.31
C PRO A 139 -6.09 -18.81 -3.55
N ASP A 140 -6.54 -20.03 -3.87
CA ASP A 140 -5.97 -21.23 -3.28
C ASP A 140 -4.62 -21.57 -3.94
N TYR A 141 -3.53 -21.24 -3.27
CA TYR A 141 -2.17 -21.56 -3.72
C TYR A 141 -1.68 -22.95 -3.30
N SER A 142 -2.51 -23.77 -2.65
CA SER A 142 -2.09 -25.06 -2.08
C SER A 142 -1.60 -26.05 -3.13
N ALA A 143 -2.15 -26.02 -4.35
CA ALA A 143 -1.69 -26.85 -5.46
C ALA A 143 -0.30 -26.40 -5.97
N TYR A 144 -0.06 -25.09 -6.03
CA TYR A 144 1.24 -24.53 -6.41
C TYR A 144 2.32 -24.87 -5.38
N ILE A 145 2.02 -24.73 -4.08
CA ILE A 145 2.96 -25.01 -2.98
C ILE A 145 3.33 -26.50 -2.93
N ARG A 146 2.36 -27.39 -3.19
CA ARG A 146 2.54 -28.85 -3.15
C ARG A 146 3.03 -29.46 -4.46
N ARG A 147 3.33 -28.65 -5.49
CA ARG A 147 3.82 -29.18 -6.76
C ARG A 147 5.18 -29.85 -6.56
N SER A 148 5.36 -31.04 -7.13
CA SER A 148 6.69 -31.67 -7.19
C SER A 148 7.58 -30.83 -8.10
N VAL A 149 8.75 -30.46 -7.59
CA VAL A 149 9.81 -29.88 -8.42
C VAL A 149 10.63 -31.08 -8.90
N GLY A 150 10.54 -31.35 -10.21
CA GLY A 150 11.33 -32.39 -10.87
C GLY A 150 12.78 -31.97 -11.06
#